data_AF-A0A3D0HR51-F1
#
_entry.id   AF-A0A3D0HR51-F1
#
_cell.length_a   1.000
_cell.length_b   1.000
_cell.length_c   1.000
_cell.angle_alpha   90.00
_cell.angle_beta   90.00
_cell.angle_gamma   90.00
#
_symmetry.space_group_name_H-M   'P 1'
#
loop_
_entity.id
_entity.type
_entity.pdbx_description
1 polymer ?
#
loop_
_entity_poly.entity_id
_entity_poly.type
_entity_poly.pdbx_seq_one_letter_code
_entity_poly.pdbx_strand_id
1 'polypeptide(L)'
;MKKYLVIILSIVMAVLGLSACGTQKTEDKTTKETHKLKIVTTIFPEYDWVRQIAGDQISNMELTMLLDNGVDLHSYQPTADDIMKISDCDLFIYVGGESDAWVEDALKEAVNKDMKVINLLDVLGSSIKEEEVVEGMEAEEEEESEEGEEEPEYDEHVWLSLKNAKILCEAIASDLADIDAAHADVYKQNEQTYADKLEALDKKYQAAVKEGNKDTILFGDRFPFRYMVDDYGLKYYAAFVGCSAETEASFETIVFLAGKVDELSLPAVCT
;
A
#
# COMPACT_ATOMS: atom_id res chain seq x y z
N MET A 1 50.24 -67.43 -21.33
CA MET A 1 48.87 -66.84 -21.25
C MET A 1 48.64 -66.06 -19.96
N LYS A 2 48.87 -66.62 -18.75
CA LYS A 2 48.71 -65.88 -17.48
C LYS A 2 49.57 -64.61 -17.31
N LYS A 3 50.81 -64.59 -17.84
CA LYS A 3 51.71 -63.42 -17.73
C LYS A 3 51.27 -62.22 -18.58
N TYR A 4 50.69 -62.46 -19.75
CA TYR A 4 50.16 -61.39 -20.61
C TYR A 4 48.82 -60.84 -20.11
N LEU A 5 48.03 -61.68 -19.42
CA LEU A 5 46.76 -61.30 -18.82
C LEU A 5 46.96 -60.34 -17.63
N VAL A 6 48.02 -60.52 -16.84
CA VAL A 6 48.39 -59.61 -15.74
C VAL A 6 48.88 -58.26 -16.29
N ILE A 7 49.66 -58.25 -17.37
CA ILE A 7 50.16 -57.00 -17.97
C ILE A 7 49.01 -56.21 -18.60
N ILE A 8 48.05 -56.87 -19.26
CA ILE A 8 46.85 -56.22 -19.81
C ILE A 8 45.97 -55.65 -18.69
N LEU A 9 45.81 -56.38 -17.58
CA LEU A 9 45.02 -55.91 -16.43
C LEU A 9 45.67 -54.70 -15.73
N SER A 10 47.01 -54.64 -15.65
CA SER A 10 47.73 -53.50 -15.12
C SER A 10 47.67 -52.25 -16.01
N ILE A 11 47.65 -52.42 -17.34
CA ILE A 11 47.51 -51.30 -18.29
C ILE A 11 46.09 -50.73 -18.27
N VAL A 12 45.06 -51.58 -18.20
CA VAL A 12 43.65 -51.13 -18.10
C VAL A 12 43.40 -50.38 -16.78
N MET A 13 44.03 -50.80 -15.68
CA MET A 13 43.91 -50.14 -14.37
C MET A 13 44.65 -48.80 -14.32
N ALA A 14 45.73 -48.62 -15.09
CA ALA A 14 46.46 -47.35 -15.21
C ALA A 14 45.72 -46.32 -16.09
N VAL A 15 45.00 -46.76 -17.12
CA VAL A 15 44.20 -45.88 -18.00
C VAL A 15 42.93 -45.37 -17.30
N LEU A 16 42.34 -46.16 -16.39
CA LEU A 16 41.19 -45.74 -15.58
C LEU A 16 41.54 -44.75 -14.45
N GLY A 17 42.82 -44.66 -14.04
CA GLY A 17 43.28 -43.72 -13.01
C GLY A 17 43.49 -42.29 -13.50
N LEU A 18 43.55 -42.04 -14.81
CA LEU A 18 43.86 -40.73 -15.40
C LEU A 18 42.63 -39.94 -15.88
N SER A 19 41.44 -40.55 -15.87
CA SER A 19 40.19 -39.87 -16.24
C SER A 19 39.40 -39.32 -15.04
N ALA A 20 39.92 -39.47 -13.81
CA ALA A 20 39.27 -39.02 -12.57
C ALA A 20 39.72 -37.61 -12.11
N CYS A 21 40.63 -36.96 -12.83
CA CYS A 21 40.88 -35.52 -12.70
C CYS A 21 40.13 -34.75 -13.79
N GLY A 22 38.82 -34.95 -13.84
CA GLY A 22 37.92 -33.97 -14.45
C GLY A 22 37.77 -32.83 -13.46
N THR A 23 38.04 -31.61 -13.92
CA THR A 23 37.87 -30.33 -13.22
C THR A 23 36.71 -30.39 -12.22
N GLN A 24 37.02 -30.55 -10.94
CA GLN A 24 36.11 -30.17 -9.87
C GLN A 24 35.96 -28.66 -9.99
N LYS A 25 34.94 -28.24 -10.76
CA LYS A 25 34.20 -27.05 -10.40
C LYS A 25 33.73 -27.31 -8.99
N THR A 26 34.47 -26.75 -8.03
CA THR A 26 33.92 -26.38 -6.74
C THR A 26 32.72 -25.51 -7.09
N GLU A 27 31.53 -26.13 -7.19
CA GLU A 27 30.30 -25.42 -6.94
C GLU A 27 30.43 -25.00 -5.49
N ASP A 28 31.00 -23.81 -5.33
CA ASP A 28 30.83 -22.99 -4.16
C ASP A 28 29.32 -22.76 -4.07
N LYS A 29 28.63 -23.70 -3.43
CA LYS A 29 27.31 -23.47 -2.84
C LYS A 29 27.52 -22.58 -1.61
N THR A 30 28.15 -21.44 -1.81
CA THR A 30 27.67 -20.22 -1.19
C THR A 30 26.31 -19.99 -1.83
N THR A 31 25.26 -20.58 -1.24
CA THR A 31 24.00 -19.85 -1.14
C THR A 31 24.39 -18.51 -0.54
N LYS A 32 24.69 -17.52 -1.39
CA LYS A 32 24.48 -16.14 -1.02
C LYS A 32 23.02 -16.17 -0.60
N GLU A 33 22.78 -16.14 0.70
CA GLU A 33 21.52 -15.60 1.17
C GLU A 33 21.50 -14.19 0.60
N THR A 34 20.85 -14.07 -0.56
CA THR A 34 20.46 -12.79 -1.11
C THR A 34 19.54 -12.22 -0.06
N HIS A 35 20.11 -11.40 0.82
CA HIS A 35 19.37 -10.62 1.78
C HIS A 35 18.27 -9.92 1.01
N LYS A 36 17.03 -10.38 1.19
CA LYS A 36 15.88 -9.78 0.54
C LYS A 36 15.55 -8.50 1.28
N LEU A 37 15.22 -7.45 0.54
CA LEU A 37 14.72 -6.23 1.16
C LEU A 37 13.36 -6.54 1.76
N LYS A 38 13.19 -6.27 3.04
CA LYS A 38 11.92 -6.45 3.75
C LYS A 38 11.13 -5.16 3.64
N ILE A 39 9.94 -5.25 3.07
CA ILE A 39 9.05 -4.09 2.91
C ILE A 39 7.73 -4.43 3.56
N VAL A 40 7.27 -3.55 4.45
CA VAL A 40 5.99 -3.70 5.13
C VAL A 40 5.08 -2.54 4.72
N THR A 41 3.84 -2.85 4.36
CA THR A 41 2.80 -1.87 4.06
C THR A 41 1.58 -2.15 4.93
N THR A 42 0.77 -1.14 5.26
CA THR A 42 -0.48 -1.39 6.00
C THR A 42 -1.55 -1.87 5.04
N ILE A 43 -1.80 -1.13 3.95
CA ILE A 43 -2.95 -1.35 3.07
C ILE A 43 -2.58 -1.78 1.63
N PHE A 44 -3.59 -2.20 0.86
CA PHE A 44 -3.42 -2.69 -0.50
C PHE A 44 -2.86 -1.67 -1.51
N PRO A 45 -3.30 -0.39 -1.53
CA PRO A 45 -2.72 0.61 -2.44
C PRO A 45 -1.20 0.70 -2.35
N GLU A 46 -0.65 0.83 -1.14
CA GLU A 46 0.79 0.86 -0.87
C GLU A 46 1.48 -0.41 -1.36
N TYR A 47 0.90 -1.58 -1.01
CA TYR A 47 1.38 -2.89 -1.43
C TYR A 47 1.47 -2.99 -2.96
N ASP A 48 0.42 -2.61 -3.69
CA ASP A 48 0.43 -2.65 -5.15
C ASP A 48 1.40 -1.61 -5.72
N TRP A 49 1.45 -0.38 -5.20
CA TRP A 49 2.40 0.63 -5.69
C TRP A 49 3.85 0.15 -5.57
N VAL A 50 4.24 -0.45 -4.43
CA VAL A 50 5.56 -1.07 -4.29
C VAL A 50 5.76 -2.15 -5.36
N ARG A 51 4.78 -3.01 -5.62
CA ARG A 51 4.89 -4.05 -6.67
C ARG A 51 5.04 -3.45 -8.07
N GLN A 52 4.27 -2.42 -8.40
CA GLN A 52 4.33 -1.76 -9.70
C GLN A 52 5.68 -1.08 -9.91
N ILE A 53 6.22 -0.43 -8.88
CA ILE A 53 7.49 0.30 -8.92
C ILE A 53 8.68 -0.68 -8.91
N ALA A 54 8.64 -1.71 -8.06
CA ALA A 54 9.69 -2.73 -7.99
C ALA A 54 9.79 -3.56 -9.28
N GLY A 55 8.66 -3.82 -9.94
CA GLY A 55 8.60 -4.64 -11.15
C GLY A 55 9.24 -6.01 -10.90
N ASP A 56 10.16 -6.42 -11.79
CA ASP A 56 10.86 -7.71 -11.66
C ASP A 56 11.76 -7.79 -10.41
N GLN A 57 12.17 -6.66 -9.82
CA GLN A 57 12.99 -6.66 -8.59
C GLN A 57 12.22 -7.14 -7.36
N ILE A 58 10.89 -7.25 -7.44
CA ILE A 58 10.07 -7.80 -6.35
C ILE A 58 10.50 -9.21 -5.95
N SER A 59 11.15 -9.98 -6.83
CA SER A 59 11.68 -11.31 -6.48
C SER A 59 12.80 -11.27 -5.43
N ASN A 60 13.46 -10.12 -5.31
CA ASN A 60 14.52 -9.82 -4.34
C ASN A 60 13.97 -9.12 -3.08
N MET A 61 12.65 -9.00 -2.97
CA MET A 61 11.98 -8.36 -1.84
C MET A 61 11.11 -9.39 -1.10
N GLU A 62 10.92 -9.15 0.19
CA GLU A 62 9.90 -9.75 1.04
C GLU A 62 8.88 -8.66 1.35
N LEU A 63 7.86 -8.55 0.49
CA LEU A 63 6.80 -7.56 0.62
C LEU A 63 5.63 -8.14 1.41
N THR A 64 5.33 -7.53 2.55
CA THR A 64 4.22 -7.91 3.44
C THR A 64 3.20 -6.78 3.55
N MET A 65 1.93 -7.13 3.46
CA MET A 65 0.80 -6.23 3.75
C MET A 65 0.18 -6.66 5.08
N LEU A 66 0.01 -5.74 6.02
CA LEU A 66 -0.49 -6.06 7.36
C LEU A 66 -2.00 -6.29 7.38
N LEU A 67 -2.78 -5.39 6.76
CA LEU A 67 -4.24 -5.50 6.70
C LEU A 67 -4.64 -6.40 5.53
N ASP A 68 -4.27 -7.67 5.63
CA ASP A 68 -4.74 -8.71 4.72
C ASP A 68 -6.15 -9.19 5.11
N ASN A 69 -6.85 -9.87 4.19
CA ASN A 69 -8.12 -10.57 4.47
C ASN A 69 -9.33 -9.71 4.87
N GLY A 70 -9.38 -8.43 4.48
CA GLY A 70 -10.58 -7.59 4.66
C GLY A 70 -10.74 -7.06 6.08
N VAL A 71 -9.64 -6.95 6.82
CA VAL A 71 -9.59 -6.20 8.06
C VAL A 71 -9.79 -4.72 7.75
N ASP A 72 -10.62 -4.08 8.55
CA ASP A 72 -10.91 -2.65 8.48
C ASP A 72 -9.74 -1.84 9.07
N LEU A 73 -9.35 -0.77 8.37
CA LEU A 73 -8.22 0.09 8.75
C LEU A 73 -8.51 0.82 10.06
N HIS A 74 -9.72 1.36 10.20
CA HIS A 74 -10.10 2.24 11.29
C HIS A 74 -10.16 1.53 12.66
N SER A 75 -10.28 0.20 12.64
CA SER A 75 -10.30 -0.62 13.85
C SER A 75 -9.10 -1.56 13.99
N TYR A 76 -8.08 -1.41 13.13
CA TYR A 76 -6.92 -2.28 13.14
C TYR A 76 -6.08 -2.09 14.41
N GLN A 77 -5.65 -3.20 15.00
CA GLN A 77 -4.71 -3.24 16.09
C GLN A 77 -3.59 -4.22 15.76
N PRO A 78 -2.31 -3.77 15.73
CA PRO A 78 -1.21 -4.61 15.30
C PRO A 78 -0.98 -5.76 16.29
N THR A 79 -0.70 -6.95 15.76
CA THR A 79 -0.24 -8.05 16.61
C THR A 79 1.23 -7.88 16.98
N ALA A 80 1.70 -8.62 17.98
CA ALA A 80 3.13 -8.66 18.30
C ALA A 80 3.99 -9.10 17.10
N ASP A 81 3.47 -10.01 16.26
CA ASP A 81 4.15 -10.45 15.05
C ASP A 81 4.25 -9.32 14.02
N ASP A 82 3.24 -8.46 13.92
CA ASP A 82 3.27 -7.30 13.00
C ASP A 82 4.26 -6.25 13.45
N ILE A 83 4.30 -5.95 14.75
CA ILE A 83 5.32 -5.07 15.35
C ILE A 83 6.73 -5.62 15.08
N MET A 84 6.92 -6.94 15.19
CA MET A 84 8.22 -7.57 14.88
C MET A 84 8.60 -7.45 13.39
N LYS A 85 7.63 -7.58 12.46
CA LYS A 85 7.88 -7.37 11.03
C LYS A 85 8.30 -5.92 10.75
N ILE A 86 7.58 -4.95 11.31
CA ILE A 86 7.88 -3.52 11.16
C ILE A 86 9.27 -3.23 11.74
N SER A 87 9.55 -3.72 12.95
CA SER A 87 10.79 -3.47 13.68
C SER A 87 12.06 -3.90 12.91
N ASP A 88 11.96 -4.91 12.05
CA ASP A 88 13.10 -5.50 11.31
C ASP A 88 13.09 -5.19 9.80
N CYS A 89 12.11 -4.43 9.30
CA CYS A 89 12.02 -4.17 7.86
C CYS A 89 12.95 -3.04 7.38
N ASP A 90 13.21 -2.98 6.08
CA ASP A 90 14.03 -1.95 5.44
C ASP A 90 13.22 -0.73 5.01
N LEU A 91 11.94 -0.92 4.69
CA LEU A 91 10.98 0.13 4.36
C LEU A 91 9.60 -0.20 4.94
N PHE A 92 9.07 0.71 5.74
CA PHE A 92 7.70 0.67 6.24
C PHE A 92 6.87 1.79 5.62
N ILE A 93 5.71 1.46 5.05
CA ILE A 93 4.77 2.40 4.43
C ILE A 93 3.42 2.24 5.14
N TYR A 94 2.82 3.35 5.53
CA TYR A 94 1.52 3.38 6.19
C TYR A 94 0.79 4.68 5.88
N VAL A 95 -0.52 4.71 6.14
CA VAL A 95 -1.39 5.83 5.76
C VAL A 95 -1.06 7.05 6.61
N GLY A 96 -1.00 6.86 7.93
CA GLY A 96 -0.98 7.94 8.91
C GLY A 96 -2.38 8.30 9.36
N GLY A 97 -2.49 9.35 10.19
CA GLY A 97 -3.75 9.73 10.81
C GLY A 97 -4.00 8.97 12.11
N GLU A 98 -5.25 8.99 12.56
CA GLU A 98 -5.68 8.41 13.83
C GLU A 98 -5.72 6.88 13.78
N SER A 99 -6.13 6.29 12.65
CA SER A 99 -6.16 4.83 12.45
C SER A 99 -4.77 4.18 12.58
N ASP A 100 -3.72 4.95 12.28
CA ASP A 100 -2.33 4.52 12.38
C ASP A 100 -1.60 5.10 13.61
N ALA A 101 -2.31 5.66 14.60
CA ALA A 101 -1.69 6.24 15.80
C ALA A 101 -0.79 5.25 16.57
N TRP A 102 -1.06 3.95 16.46
CA TRP A 102 -0.25 2.86 17.04
C TRP A 102 1.17 2.76 16.44
N VAL A 103 1.41 3.34 15.26
CA VAL A 103 2.69 3.26 14.55
C VAL A 103 3.81 3.93 15.33
N GLU A 104 3.56 5.06 16.01
CA GLU A 104 4.60 5.74 16.79
C GLU A 104 5.21 4.82 17.84
N ASP A 105 4.36 4.06 18.54
CA ASP A 105 4.77 3.09 19.55
C ASP A 105 5.46 1.88 18.93
N ALA A 106 5.00 1.41 17.77
CA ALA A 106 5.66 0.33 17.04
C ALA A 106 7.09 0.71 16.60
N LEU A 107 7.32 1.97 16.26
CA LEU A 107 8.62 2.46 15.78
C LEU A 107 9.63 2.76 16.89
N LYS A 108 9.20 3.09 18.12
CA LYS A 108 10.09 3.41 19.25
C LYS A 108 11.16 2.33 19.49
N GLU A 109 10.75 1.07 19.38
CA GLU A 109 11.60 -0.10 19.67
C GLU A 109 12.09 -0.81 18.39
N ALA A 110 12.07 -0.14 17.23
CA ALA A 110 12.53 -0.73 15.97
C ALA A 110 13.98 -1.24 16.06
N VAL A 111 14.25 -2.47 15.63
CA VAL A 111 15.57 -3.08 15.59
C VAL A 111 16.41 -2.49 14.47
N ASN A 112 15.83 -2.33 13.27
CA ASN A 112 16.46 -1.67 12.15
C ASN A 112 16.38 -0.15 12.31
N LYS A 113 17.49 0.47 12.74
CA LYS A 113 17.58 1.94 12.89
C LYS A 113 17.83 2.68 11.59
N ASP A 114 18.17 1.97 10.51
CA ASP A 114 18.38 2.53 9.17
C ASP A 114 17.12 2.39 8.28
N MET A 115 16.02 1.86 8.84
CA MET A 115 14.73 1.70 8.15
C MET A 115 14.22 3.03 7.59
N LYS A 116 13.71 2.98 6.36
CA LYS A 116 12.91 4.07 5.78
C LYS A 116 11.46 3.94 6.21
N VAL A 117 10.82 5.07 6.48
CA VAL A 117 9.43 5.13 6.93
C VAL A 117 8.71 6.17 6.11
N ILE A 118 7.61 5.78 5.47
CA ILE A 118 6.75 6.64 4.66
C ILE A 118 5.36 6.68 5.30
N ASN A 119 4.98 7.87 5.76
CA ASN A 119 3.63 8.23 6.15
C ASN A 119 2.97 8.96 4.97
N LEU A 120 1.88 8.43 4.41
CA LEU A 120 1.23 9.02 3.24
C LEU A 120 0.72 10.45 3.52
N LEU A 121 0.14 10.70 4.70
CA LEU A 121 -0.33 12.04 5.08
C LEU A 121 0.83 13.05 5.16
N ASP A 122 1.96 12.66 5.78
CA ASP A 122 3.14 13.54 5.88
C ASP A 122 3.72 13.87 4.51
N VAL A 123 3.76 12.90 3.59
CA VAL A 123 4.23 13.12 2.21
C VAL A 123 3.35 14.14 1.47
N LEU A 124 2.04 14.11 1.70
CA LEU A 124 1.08 15.02 1.06
C LEU A 124 1.04 16.41 1.73
N GLY A 125 1.42 16.49 3.01
CA GLY A 125 1.55 17.73 3.77
C GLY A 125 0.28 18.57 3.69
N SER A 126 0.39 19.82 3.25
CA SER A 126 -0.75 20.75 3.17
C SER A 126 -1.87 20.37 2.18
N SER A 127 -1.74 19.24 1.48
CA SER A 127 -2.75 18.76 0.52
C SER A 127 -3.77 17.83 1.17
N ILE A 128 -3.51 17.36 2.40
CA ILE A 128 -4.47 16.55 3.16
C ILE A 128 -5.73 17.36 3.48
N LYS A 129 -6.84 16.66 3.68
CA LYS A 129 -8.15 17.23 3.96
C LYS A 129 -8.57 16.85 5.36
N GLU A 130 -9.18 17.80 6.05
CA GLU A 130 -9.95 17.53 7.26
C GLU A 130 -11.17 16.70 6.89
N GLU A 131 -11.62 15.83 7.80
CA GLU A 131 -12.93 15.21 7.70
C GLU A 131 -14.01 16.30 7.59
N GLU A 132 -15.08 16.01 6.84
CA GLU A 132 -16.20 16.94 6.77
C GLU A 132 -17.54 16.25 6.98
N VAL A 133 -18.36 16.87 7.83
CA VAL A 133 -19.77 16.54 7.99
C VAL A 133 -20.59 17.38 7.01
N VAL A 134 -21.19 16.72 6.02
CA VAL A 134 -22.13 17.37 5.08
C VAL A 134 -23.58 17.27 5.58
N GLU A 135 -24.46 18.08 5.01
CA GLU A 135 -25.88 18.11 5.40
C GLU A 135 -26.52 16.71 5.37
N GLY A 136 -27.05 16.30 6.52
CA GLY A 136 -27.80 15.05 6.67
C GLY A 136 -26.95 13.80 6.84
N MET A 137 -25.64 13.94 7.06
CA MET A 137 -24.83 12.89 7.67
C MET A 137 -25.21 12.69 9.15
N GLU A 138 -25.07 11.47 9.63
CA GLU A 138 -25.00 11.17 11.05
C GLU A 138 -23.73 11.83 11.60
N ALA A 139 -23.90 12.65 12.64
CA ALA A 139 -22.75 13.12 13.40
C ALA A 139 -22.26 11.98 14.29
N GLU A 140 -20.95 11.86 14.45
CA GLU A 140 -20.42 11.01 15.52
C GLU A 140 -20.87 11.59 16.86
N GLU A 141 -21.25 10.73 17.82
CA GLU A 141 -21.41 11.19 19.19
C GLU A 141 -20.02 11.57 19.71
N GLU A 142 -19.67 12.86 19.64
CA GLU A 142 -18.51 13.41 20.33
C GLU A 142 -18.60 13.00 21.81
N GLU A 143 -17.75 12.08 22.26
CA GLU A 143 -17.55 11.88 23.70
C GLU A 143 -17.05 13.22 24.24
N GLU A 144 -17.85 13.91 25.07
CA GLU A 144 -17.53 15.22 25.67
C GLU A 144 -16.06 15.29 26.12
N SER A 145 -15.19 15.82 25.26
CA SER A 145 -13.79 16.01 25.56
C SER A 145 -13.68 17.36 26.29
N GLU A 146 -13.25 17.30 27.55
CA GLU A 146 -13.15 18.47 28.42
C GLU A 146 -12.19 19.52 27.82
N GLU A 147 -12.70 20.73 27.54
CA GLU A 147 -11.97 21.99 27.33
C GLU A 147 -10.57 21.88 26.68
N GLY A 148 -10.51 21.45 25.41
CA GLY A 148 -9.36 21.60 24.53
C GLY A 148 -9.83 22.05 23.14
N GLU A 149 -9.05 22.85 22.41
CA GLU A 149 -9.26 22.98 20.96
C GLU A 149 -9.05 21.58 20.38
N GLU A 150 -10.11 20.92 19.93
CA GLU A 150 -10.00 19.63 19.25
C GLU A 150 -9.11 19.83 18.01
N GLU A 151 -8.02 19.06 17.94
CA GLU A 151 -7.17 19.03 16.76
C GLU A 151 -8.04 18.53 15.59
N PRO A 152 -7.90 19.11 14.39
CA PRO A 152 -8.73 18.70 13.26
C PRO A 152 -8.44 17.25 12.89
N GLU A 153 -9.50 16.43 12.83
CA GLU A 153 -9.43 15.08 12.30
C GLU A 153 -9.26 15.13 10.78
N TYR A 154 -8.33 14.34 10.24
CA TYR A 154 -8.00 14.33 8.81
C TYR A 154 -8.57 13.10 8.11
N ASP A 155 -9.11 13.30 6.91
CA ASP A 155 -9.54 12.21 6.05
C ASP A 155 -8.31 11.43 5.55
N GLU A 156 -8.24 10.17 5.96
CA GLU A 156 -7.13 9.25 5.73
C GLU A 156 -7.13 8.62 4.34
N HIS A 157 -8.24 8.74 3.58
CA HIS A 157 -8.47 8.05 2.31
C HIS A 157 -7.73 8.67 1.12
N VAL A 158 -6.51 9.16 1.36
CA VAL A 158 -5.69 9.90 0.40
C VAL A 158 -5.39 9.13 -0.88
N TRP A 159 -5.39 7.80 -0.82
CA TRP A 159 -5.14 6.92 -1.98
C TRP A 159 -6.27 6.94 -3.02
N LEU A 160 -7.45 7.45 -2.67
CA LEU A 160 -8.58 7.57 -3.59
C LEU A 160 -8.49 8.79 -4.53
N SER A 161 -7.46 9.63 -4.39
CA SER A 161 -7.06 10.58 -5.43
C SER A 161 -5.94 10.01 -6.31
N LEU A 162 -6.16 10.03 -7.63
CA LEU A 162 -5.12 9.67 -8.61
C LEU A 162 -3.96 10.67 -8.62
N LYS A 163 -4.23 11.93 -8.23
CA LYS A 163 -3.21 12.99 -8.13
C LYS A 163 -2.31 12.74 -6.92
N ASN A 164 -2.89 12.38 -5.77
CA ASN A 164 -2.15 11.98 -4.58
C ASN A 164 -1.35 10.70 -4.86
N ALA A 165 -1.96 9.67 -5.45
CA ALA A 165 -1.29 8.41 -5.77
C ALA A 165 -0.01 8.60 -6.59
N LYS A 166 0.03 9.58 -7.51
CA LYS A 166 1.24 9.92 -8.26
C LYS A 166 2.37 10.44 -7.37
N ILE A 167 2.07 11.36 -6.44
CA ILE A 167 3.04 11.91 -5.49
C ILE A 167 3.57 10.81 -4.56
N LEU A 168 2.67 9.97 -4.07
CA LEU A 168 3.01 8.86 -3.17
C LEU A 168 3.88 7.81 -3.88
N CYS A 169 3.59 7.48 -5.15
CA CYS A 169 4.43 6.59 -5.96
C CYS A 169 5.84 7.16 -6.18
N GLU A 170 5.97 8.46 -6.41
CA GLU A 170 7.27 9.13 -6.53
C GLU A 170 8.09 9.00 -5.23
N ALA A 171 7.46 9.23 -4.07
CA ALA A 171 8.10 9.06 -2.78
C ALA A 171 8.57 7.61 -2.55
N ILE A 172 7.71 6.63 -2.84
CA ILE A 172 8.04 5.20 -2.73
C ILE A 172 9.22 4.84 -3.64
N ALA A 173 9.22 5.30 -4.89
CA ALA A 173 10.30 5.04 -5.83
C ALA A 173 11.63 5.66 -5.38
N SER A 174 11.58 6.85 -4.78
CA SER A 174 12.75 7.52 -4.20
C SER A 174 13.35 6.71 -3.05
N ASP A 175 12.54 6.27 -2.09
CA ASP A 175 13.05 5.51 -0.94
C ASP A 175 13.50 4.09 -1.34
N LEU A 176 12.83 3.45 -2.30
CA LEU A 176 13.31 2.20 -2.90
C LEU A 176 14.67 2.37 -3.58
N ALA A 177 14.88 3.48 -4.29
CA ALA A 177 16.17 3.80 -4.91
C ALA A 177 17.28 4.09 -3.89
N ASP A 178 16.93 4.69 -2.75
CA ASP A 178 17.88 4.95 -1.66
C ASP A 178 18.35 3.65 -0.99
N ILE A 179 17.42 2.73 -0.67
CA ILE A 179 17.76 1.47 0.00
C ILE A 179 18.34 0.42 -0.97
N ASP A 180 18.10 0.56 -2.27
CA ASP A 180 18.64 -0.31 -3.33
C ASP A 180 19.13 0.46 -4.54
N ALA A 181 20.23 1.20 -4.31
CA ALA A 181 20.88 2.05 -5.31
C ALA A 181 21.33 1.31 -6.58
N ALA A 182 21.50 -0.02 -6.53
CA ALA A 182 21.87 -0.82 -7.70
C ALA A 182 20.73 -0.88 -8.75
N HIS A 183 19.48 -0.70 -8.32
CA HIS A 183 18.29 -0.75 -9.17
C HIS A 183 17.51 0.57 -9.22
N ALA A 184 18.08 1.67 -8.71
CA ALA A 184 17.46 3.00 -8.68
C ALA A 184 16.85 3.44 -10.02
N ASP A 185 17.56 3.23 -11.14
CA ASP A 185 17.08 3.59 -12.47
C ASP A 185 15.82 2.78 -12.88
N VAL A 186 15.71 1.52 -12.41
CA VAL A 186 14.55 0.66 -12.66
C VAL A 186 13.33 1.19 -11.91
N TYR A 187 13.47 1.51 -10.62
CA TYR A 187 12.37 2.05 -9.82
C TYR A 187 11.85 3.36 -10.38
N LYS A 188 12.76 4.26 -10.76
CA LYS A 188 12.40 5.53 -11.40
C LYS A 188 11.67 5.34 -12.74
N GLN A 189 12.13 4.40 -13.58
CA GLN A 189 11.48 4.15 -14.87
C GLN A 189 10.09 3.52 -14.72
N ASN A 190 9.94 2.60 -13.77
CA ASN A 190 8.67 1.94 -13.49
C ASN A 190 7.66 2.91 -12.86
N GLU A 191 8.10 3.75 -11.93
CA GLU A 191 7.30 4.85 -11.37
C GLU A 191 6.77 5.76 -12.47
N GLN A 192 7.65 6.28 -13.35
CA GLN A 192 7.21 7.15 -14.43
C GLN A 192 6.20 6.45 -15.36
N THR A 193 6.40 5.16 -15.63
CA THR A 193 5.47 4.35 -16.43
C THR A 193 4.11 4.20 -15.73
N TYR A 194 4.11 4.07 -14.40
CA TYR A 194 2.90 3.98 -13.60
C TYR A 194 2.19 5.34 -13.50
N ALA A 195 2.94 6.43 -13.31
CA ALA A 195 2.43 7.79 -13.35
C ALA A 195 1.72 8.11 -14.68
N ASP A 196 2.26 7.68 -15.81
CA ASP A 196 1.61 7.82 -17.12
C ASP A 196 0.26 7.07 -17.20
N LYS A 197 0.15 5.91 -16.53
CA LYS A 197 -1.12 5.17 -16.43
C LYS A 197 -2.13 5.90 -15.55
N LEU A 198 -1.68 6.47 -14.42
CA LEU A 198 -2.52 7.28 -13.53
C LEU A 198 -3.04 8.52 -14.26
N GLU A 199 -2.20 9.23 -15.01
CA GLU A 199 -2.61 10.39 -15.82
C GLU A 199 -3.60 10.00 -16.93
N ALA A 200 -3.42 8.84 -17.55
CA ALA A 200 -4.36 8.34 -18.54
C ALA A 200 -5.72 7.97 -17.90
N LEU A 201 -5.73 7.45 -16.67
CA LEU A 201 -6.94 7.14 -15.92
C LEU A 201 -7.64 8.42 -15.44
N ASP A 202 -6.89 9.41 -14.95
CA ASP A 202 -7.40 10.72 -14.54
C ASP A 202 -8.15 11.41 -15.69
N LYS A 203 -7.59 11.39 -16.91
CA LYS A 203 -8.28 11.90 -18.11
C LYS A 203 -9.59 11.15 -18.40
N LYS A 204 -9.66 9.85 -18.13
CA LYS A 204 -10.89 9.07 -18.28
C LYS A 204 -11.92 9.45 -17.22
N TYR A 205 -11.50 9.67 -15.98
CA TYR A 205 -12.40 10.12 -14.90
C TYR A 205 -12.98 11.51 -15.23
N GLN A 206 -12.14 12.46 -15.66
CA GLN A 206 -12.60 13.78 -16.13
C GLN A 206 -13.59 13.69 -17.29
N ALA A 207 -13.33 12.82 -18.27
CA ALA A 207 -14.24 12.60 -19.39
C ALA A 207 -15.58 12.01 -18.93
N ALA A 208 -15.55 10.99 -18.06
CA ALA A 208 -16.74 10.35 -17.53
C ALA A 208 -17.62 11.33 -16.74
N VAL A 209 -17.01 12.16 -15.88
CA VAL A 209 -17.74 13.19 -15.12
C VAL A 209 -18.34 14.24 -16.05
N LYS A 210 -17.60 14.68 -17.07
CA LYS A 210 -18.09 15.65 -18.07
C LYS A 210 -19.23 15.12 -18.94
N GLU A 211 -19.20 13.82 -19.28
CA GLU A 211 -20.23 13.15 -20.06
C GLU A 211 -21.46 12.75 -19.22
N GLY A 212 -21.28 12.66 -17.90
CA GLY A 212 -22.34 12.39 -16.93
C GLY A 212 -23.44 13.44 -16.94
N ASN A 213 -24.66 13.00 -16.63
CA ASN A 213 -25.85 13.86 -16.52
C ASN A 213 -26.22 14.18 -15.06
N LYS A 214 -25.41 13.73 -14.10
CA LYS A 214 -25.53 13.98 -12.66
C LYS A 214 -24.16 14.39 -12.13
N ASP A 215 -24.15 15.37 -11.24
CA ASP A 215 -22.97 15.90 -10.56
C ASP A 215 -22.95 15.53 -9.07
N THR A 216 -23.93 14.74 -8.59
CA THR A 216 -24.05 14.30 -7.19
C THR A 216 -24.04 12.79 -7.08
N ILE A 217 -23.26 12.26 -6.13
CA ILE A 217 -23.26 10.86 -5.72
C ILE A 217 -23.91 10.73 -4.34
N LEU A 218 -24.66 9.66 -4.09
CA LEU A 218 -25.20 9.38 -2.76
C LEU A 218 -24.69 8.02 -2.28
N PHE A 219 -24.10 8.01 -1.08
CA PHE A 219 -23.65 6.83 -0.37
C PHE A 219 -24.61 6.54 0.80
N GLY A 220 -25.01 5.29 0.95
CA GLY A 220 -25.82 4.82 2.07
C GLY A 220 -24.99 4.42 3.29
N ASP A 221 -23.69 4.66 3.26
CA ASP A 221 -22.70 4.26 4.27
C ASP A 221 -21.65 5.39 4.41
N ARG A 222 -20.49 5.09 5.00
CA ARG A 222 -19.30 5.94 5.09
C ARG A 222 -18.85 6.46 3.74
N PHE A 223 -18.17 7.59 3.76
CA PHE A 223 -17.72 8.26 2.54
C PHE A 223 -16.20 8.36 2.44
N PRO A 224 -15.51 7.33 1.92
CA PRO A 224 -14.06 7.37 1.75
C PRO A 224 -13.62 8.18 0.51
N PHE A 225 -14.56 8.70 -0.29
CA PHE A 225 -14.25 9.23 -1.62
C PHE A 225 -14.00 10.75 -1.65
N ARG A 226 -13.73 11.39 -0.50
CA ARG A 226 -13.56 12.86 -0.40
C ARG A 226 -12.57 13.42 -1.42
N TYR A 227 -11.36 12.88 -1.44
CA TYR A 227 -10.33 13.34 -2.37
C TYR A 227 -10.73 13.14 -3.85
N MET A 228 -11.47 12.07 -4.15
CA MET A 228 -11.94 11.81 -5.52
C MET A 228 -13.01 12.83 -5.93
N VAL A 229 -13.99 13.13 -5.07
CA VAL A 229 -15.04 14.09 -5.43
C VAL A 229 -14.51 15.51 -5.54
N ASP A 230 -13.56 15.90 -4.68
CA ASP A 230 -12.84 17.17 -4.78
C ASP A 230 -12.07 17.27 -6.10
N ASP A 231 -11.39 16.19 -6.51
CA ASP A 231 -10.56 16.16 -7.72
C ASP A 231 -11.35 16.41 -9.01
N TYR A 232 -12.62 16.02 -9.02
CA TYR A 232 -13.50 16.09 -10.19
C TYR A 232 -14.70 17.02 -10.03
N GLY A 233 -14.81 17.73 -8.91
CA GLY A 233 -15.88 18.69 -8.64
C GLY A 233 -17.27 18.06 -8.53
N LEU A 234 -17.34 16.84 -7.99
CA LEU A 234 -18.58 16.15 -7.70
C LEU A 234 -19.10 16.57 -6.32
N LYS A 235 -20.42 16.58 -6.17
CA LYS A 235 -21.08 16.71 -4.87
C LYS A 235 -21.39 15.33 -4.32
N TYR A 236 -21.58 15.24 -3.02
CA TYR A 236 -22.01 14.00 -2.42
C TYR A 236 -22.95 14.20 -1.24
N TYR A 237 -23.66 13.12 -0.91
CA TYR A 237 -24.34 12.90 0.35
C TYR A 237 -23.95 11.51 0.84
N ALA A 238 -23.76 11.35 2.14
CA ALA A 238 -23.46 10.06 2.73
C ALA A 238 -24.14 9.90 4.09
N ALA A 239 -24.23 8.66 4.58
CA ALA A 239 -24.78 8.40 5.90
C ALA A 239 -23.80 8.77 7.01
N PHE A 240 -22.50 8.52 6.80
CA PHE A 240 -21.45 8.75 7.79
C PHE A 240 -20.24 9.43 7.14
N VAL A 241 -19.41 10.05 7.97
CA VAL A 241 -18.06 10.48 7.59
C VAL A 241 -17.18 9.27 7.21
N GLY A 242 -15.99 9.53 6.65
CA GLY A 242 -15.13 8.50 6.08
C GLY A 242 -14.67 7.49 7.13
N CYS A 243 -14.11 8.01 8.22
CA CYS A 243 -13.50 7.22 9.30
C CYS A 243 -14.50 6.71 10.35
N SER A 244 -15.81 6.89 10.14
CA SER A 244 -16.79 6.71 11.22
C SER A 244 -16.81 5.32 11.85
N ALA A 245 -16.98 5.24 13.18
CA ALA A 245 -17.16 3.96 13.87
C ALA A 245 -18.63 3.46 13.86
N GLU A 246 -19.58 4.32 13.48
CA GLU A 246 -21.01 4.02 13.56
C GLU A 246 -21.46 2.96 12.54
N THR A 247 -22.42 2.13 12.94
CA THR A 247 -22.87 0.99 12.13
C THR A 247 -24.32 1.07 11.69
N GLU A 248 -25.13 1.95 12.30
CA GLU A 248 -26.55 2.11 11.98
C GLU A 248 -26.90 3.60 11.84
N ALA A 249 -27.38 4.00 10.67
CA ALA A 249 -27.82 5.37 10.44
C ALA A 249 -29.17 5.59 11.15
N SER A 250 -29.36 6.77 11.73
CA SER A 250 -30.63 7.12 12.35
C SER A 250 -31.77 7.14 11.32
N PHE A 251 -33.00 6.99 11.81
CA PHE A 251 -34.18 7.10 10.94
C PHE A 251 -34.26 8.47 10.25
N GLU A 252 -33.77 9.53 10.90
CA GLU A 252 -33.74 10.89 10.35
C GLU A 252 -32.77 10.99 9.17
N THR A 253 -31.54 10.48 9.33
CA THR A 253 -30.53 10.35 8.27
C THR A 253 -31.07 9.58 7.08
N ILE A 254 -31.68 8.41 7.31
CA ILE A 254 -32.27 7.59 6.24
C ILE A 254 -33.38 8.34 5.48
N VAL A 255 -34.29 9.01 6.19
CA VAL A 255 -35.39 9.78 5.56
C VAL A 255 -34.84 10.95 4.76
N PHE A 256 -33.83 11.64 5.28
CA PHE A 256 -33.17 12.75 4.59
C PHE A 256 -32.54 12.27 3.27
N LEU A 257 -31.71 11.23 3.33
CA LEU A 257 -31.02 10.69 2.16
C LEU A 257 -32.02 10.15 1.11
N ALA A 258 -33.07 9.45 1.53
CA ALA A 258 -34.14 9.02 0.63
C ALA A 258 -34.83 10.21 -0.06
N GLY A 259 -35.08 11.30 0.69
CA GLY A 259 -35.58 12.55 0.14
C GLY A 259 -34.65 13.15 -0.91
N LYS A 260 -33.33 13.11 -0.69
CA LYS A 260 -32.32 13.58 -1.67
C LYS A 260 -32.27 12.74 -2.94
N VAL A 261 -32.44 11.41 -2.83
CA VAL A 261 -32.57 10.54 -4.01
C VAL A 261 -33.72 11.00 -4.90
N ASP A 262 -34.89 11.25 -4.30
CA ASP A 262 -36.08 11.70 -5.04
C ASP A 262 -35.92 13.12 -5.59
N GLU A 263 -35.47 14.08 -4.75
CA GLU A 263 -35.26 15.49 -5.10
C GLU A 263 -34.33 15.64 -6.30
N LEU A 264 -33.20 14.93 -6.28
CA LEU A 264 -32.16 14.99 -7.31
C LEU A 264 -32.41 13.99 -8.44
N SER A 265 -33.44 13.14 -8.32
CA SER A 265 -33.73 12.04 -9.24
C SER A 265 -32.48 11.19 -9.52
N LEU A 266 -31.81 10.76 -8.45
CA LEU A 266 -30.60 9.94 -8.53
C LEU A 266 -30.98 8.52 -8.98
N PRO A 267 -30.25 7.92 -9.92
CA PRO A 267 -30.60 6.60 -10.45
C PRO A 267 -30.16 5.44 -9.55
N ALA A 268 -29.30 5.70 -8.56
CA ALA A 268 -28.68 4.70 -7.72
C ALA A 268 -28.25 5.30 -6.37
N VAL A 269 -28.05 4.42 -5.41
CA VAL A 269 -27.40 4.66 -4.12
C VAL A 269 -26.18 3.74 -4.05
N CYS A 270 -25.02 4.30 -3.72
CA CYS A 270 -23.78 3.55 -3.50
C CYS A 270 -23.75 2.99 -2.07
N THR A 271 -23.13 1.84 -1.89
CA THR A 271 -22.94 1.13 -0.61
C THR A 271 -21.52 0.63 -0.54
#